data_AF-A0A939CQ96-F1
#
_entry.id   AF-A0A939CQ96-F1
#
_cell.length_a   1.000
_cell.length_b   1.000
_cell.length_c   1.000
_cell.angle_alpha   90.00
_cell.angle_beta   90.00
_cell.angle_gamma   90.00
#
_symmetry.space_group_name_H-M   'P 1'
#
loop_
_entity.id
_entity.type
_entity.pdbx_description
1 polymer ?
#
loop_
_entity_poly.entity_id
_entity_poly.type
_entity_poly.pdbx_seq_one_letter_code
_entity_poly.pdbx_strand_id
1 'polypeptide(L)'
;FYYLTFRYIAVNFSAHLLTVGKRDKRDALNFRIIHDADFYEKMGQEDEYLPSTNEFRRQHLTIESSINVSDAIVKTIIKEQLIKRDISSRTLNLFDWAKLELKGVWTFAAWDEERNHVIFMEIQPNGNFEFYEIEDRGIFNWEKFDKYKDAMIDSSSGDKSRTLEGLVISDTGDINQIFRSDEITIPELSKIEAIINEVETEFPENKRSGKALAGLIQEFMTESSRKDSEELVRFSDELQILGSNELDKRSFKKLLNERLGRSSNISSELRNYLLNKHHIRLIFSKQKENLEDLFDASLNIKYFGETEKEAYYFVGDQNVKDYSFKDACHLRKILAVKDSKLIFRQLLQTMDVDFVRTGQSTVIPFPFKYIREYKNFGVAK
;
A
#
# COMPACT_ATOMS: atom_id res chain seq x y z
N PHE A 1 -23.64 24.85 -10.07
CA PHE A 1 -22.52 24.72 -9.11
C PHE A 1 -23.03 24.02 -7.86
N TYR A 2 -22.75 22.72 -7.70
CA TYR A 2 -23.27 21.86 -6.62
C TYR A 2 -22.10 21.21 -5.89
N TYR A 3 -22.08 21.28 -4.56
CA TYR A 3 -20.99 20.75 -3.72
C TYR A 3 -21.56 19.80 -2.69
N LEU A 4 -20.97 18.61 -2.60
CA LEU A 4 -21.22 17.62 -1.56
C LEU A 4 -20.13 17.69 -0.50
N THR A 5 -20.52 17.54 0.76
CA THR A 5 -19.63 17.32 1.90
C THR A 5 -20.07 16.01 2.53
N PHE A 6 -19.14 15.10 2.83
CA PHE A 6 -19.43 13.86 3.55
C PHE A 6 -18.47 13.71 4.73
N ARG A 7 -18.95 13.09 5.81
CA ARG A 7 -18.10 12.50 6.84
C ARG A 7 -18.68 11.16 7.29
N TYR A 8 -17.80 10.16 7.36
CA TYR A 8 -18.10 8.79 7.75
C TYR A 8 -17.59 8.56 9.17
N ILE A 9 -18.48 8.37 10.15
CA ILE A 9 -18.38 7.44 11.29
C ILE A 9 -19.83 7.06 11.61
N ALA A 10 -20.09 5.77 11.81
CA ALA A 10 -21.40 5.16 11.98
C ALA A 10 -22.22 5.74 13.14
N VAL A 11 -23.07 6.73 12.88
CA VAL A 11 -24.27 7.09 13.64
C VAL A 11 -25.26 7.70 12.65
N ASN A 12 -26.54 7.33 12.73
CA ASN A 12 -27.65 7.88 11.93
C ASN A 12 -27.51 9.40 11.71
N PHE A 13 -27.25 9.85 10.48
CA PHE A 13 -27.19 11.28 10.17
C PHE A 13 -28.60 11.85 9.99
N SER A 14 -28.92 12.85 10.81
CA SER A 14 -29.99 13.80 10.51
C SER A 14 -29.53 14.75 9.39
N ALA A 15 -30.43 15.18 8.51
CA ALA A 15 -30.15 16.04 7.35
C ALA A 15 -29.65 17.47 7.71
N HIS A 16 -29.42 17.78 8.99
CA HIS A 16 -29.08 19.12 9.50
C HIS A 16 -27.58 19.46 9.49
N LEU A 17 -26.68 18.53 9.11
CA LEU A 17 -25.22 18.69 9.21
C LEU A 17 -24.52 19.04 7.89
N LEU A 18 -25.26 19.15 6.79
CA LEU A 18 -24.72 19.51 5.47
C LEU A 18 -25.28 20.86 5.03
N THR A 19 -24.40 21.73 4.54
CA THR A 19 -24.80 23.05 4.06
C THR A 19 -24.09 23.39 2.78
N VAL A 20 -24.84 23.94 1.83
CA VAL A 20 -24.33 24.42 0.54
C VAL A 20 -24.37 25.94 0.54
N GLY A 21 -23.28 26.58 0.11
CA GLY A 21 -23.18 28.04 0.07
C GLY A 21 -21.96 28.51 -0.70
N LYS A 22 -21.87 29.83 -0.94
CA LYS A 22 -20.78 30.47 -1.70
C LYS A 22 -19.60 30.92 -0.84
N ARG A 23 -19.64 30.68 0.48
CA ARG A 23 -18.64 31.13 1.43
C ARG A 23 -18.16 29.96 2.27
N ASP A 24 -16.86 29.96 2.55
CA ASP A 24 -16.28 29.01 3.49
C ASP A 24 -16.85 29.24 4.89
N LYS A 25 -17.01 28.15 5.62
CA LYS A 25 -17.39 28.16 7.03
C LYS A 25 -16.15 27.95 7.89
N ARG A 26 -15.99 28.83 8.87
CA ARG A 26 -15.03 28.65 9.96
C ARG A 26 -15.35 27.36 10.68
N ASP A 27 -14.30 26.69 11.12
CA ASP A 27 -14.38 25.44 11.87
C ASP A 27 -15.12 24.27 11.17
N ALA A 28 -15.36 24.39 9.86
CA ALA A 28 -15.91 23.31 9.04
C ALA A 28 -14.83 22.61 8.19
N LEU A 29 -15.22 21.53 7.53
CA LEU A 29 -14.48 21.00 6.39
C LEU A 29 -15.10 21.56 5.10
N ASN A 30 -14.40 22.45 4.42
CA ASN A 30 -14.91 23.10 3.23
C ASN A 30 -14.45 22.35 1.99
N PHE A 31 -15.38 21.73 1.27
CA PHE A 31 -15.12 21.17 -0.05
C PHE A 31 -15.48 22.22 -1.09
N ARG A 32 -14.50 22.60 -1.90
CA ARG A 32 -14.63 23.53 -3.02
C ARG A 32 -14.54 22.71 -4.32
N ILE A 33 -15.22 23.17 -5.34
CA ILE A 33 -15.41 22.63 -6.67
C ILE A 33 -15.14 23.85 -7.53
N ILE A 34 -14.04 23.83 -8.22
CA ILE A 34 -13.56 24.95 -9.03
C ILE A 34 -13.28 24.40 -10.42
N HIS A 35 -12.88 25.26 -11.34
CA HIS A 35 -12.25 24.78 -12.57
C HIS A 35 -10.78 24.49 -12.33
N ASP A 36 -10.12 23.77 -13.22
CA ASP A 36 -8.66 23.64 -13.21
C ASP A 36 -7.94 24.91 -13.70
N ALA A 37 -6.63 24.98 -13.49
CA ALA A 37 -5.81 26.14 -13.85
C ALA A 37 -5.88 26.44 -15.37
N ASP A 38 -5.90 25.40 -16.21
CA ASP A 38 -5.97 25.52 -17.67
C ASP A 38 -7.26 26.22 -18.13
N PHE A 39 -8.39 25.93 -17.48
CA PHE A 39 -9.65 26.61 -17.77
C PHE A 39 -9.55 28.11 -17.50
N TYR A 40 -9.05 28.50 -16.31
CA TYR A 40 -8.94 29.91 -15.93
C TYR A 40 -8.00 30.66 -16.88
N GLU A 41 -6.87 30.05 -17.26
CA GLU A 41 -5.94 30.61 -18.24
C GLU A 41 -6.61 30.84 -19.61
N LYS A 42 -7.31 29.82 -20.15
CA LYS A 42 -8.01 29.91 -21.44
C LYS A 42 -9.12 30.95 -21.46
N MET A 43 -9.80 31.14 -20.33
CA MET A 43 -10.93 32.06 -20.21
C MET A 43 -10.48 33.48 -19.80
N GLY A 44 -9.20 33.70 -19.51
CA GLY A 44 -8.67 34.98 -19.02
C GLY A 44 -9.29 35.39 -17.67
N GLN A 45 -9.60 34.41 -16.81
CA GLN A 45 -10.20 34.60 -15.50
C GLN A 45 -9.19 34.36 -14.38
N GLU A 46 -9.43 34.93 -13.20
CA GLU A 46 -8.61 34.67 -12.01
C GLU A 46 -8.93 33.28 -11.45
N ASP A 47 -7.88 32.53 -11.09
CA ASP A 47 -8.01 31.22 -10.45
C ASP A 47 -8.63 31.37 -9.06
N GLU A 48 -9.73 30.67 -8.80
CA GLU A 48 -10.45 30.72 -7.53
C GLU A 48 -9.81 29.87 -6.42
N TYR A 49 -8.70 29.17 -6.70
CA TYR A 49 -8.00 28.36 -5.72
C TYR A 49 -7.58 29.18 -4.49
N LEU A 50 -7.88 28.65 -3.29
CA LEU A 50 -7.44 29.25 -2.02
C LEU A 50 -6.78 28.19 -1.15
N PRO A 51 -5.57 28.41 -0.60
CA PRO A 51 -4.94 27.43 0.28
C PRO A 51 -5.78 27.21 1.55
N SER A 52 -5.60 26.06 2.20
CA SER A 52 -6.16 25.85 3.54
C SER A 52 -5.45 26.74 4.56
N THR A 53 -6.17 27.22 5.55
CA THR A 53 -5.61 28.00 6.67
C THR A 53 -6.10 27.41 7.99
N ASN A 54 -5.56 27.88 9.11
CA ASN A 54 -6.02 27.46 10.44
C ASN A 54 -7.52 27.75 10.65
N GLU A 55 -8.04 28.84 10.07
CA GLU A 55 -9.47 29.20 10.14
C GLU A 55 -10.33 28.40 9.15
N PHE A 56 -9.80 28.12 7.95
CA PHE A 56 -10.57 27.57 6.84
C PHE A 56 -9.85 26.40 6.19
N ARG A 57 -10.33 25.19 6.47
CA ARG A 57 -9.83 23.96 5.87
C ARG A 57 -10.53 23.70 4.56
N ARG A 58 -9.75 23.65 3.46
CA ARG A 58 -10.26 23.61 2.09
C ARG A 58 -9.71 22.40 1.34
N GLN A 59 -10.59 21.76 0.59
CA GLN A 59 -10.23 20.72 -0.37
C GLN A 59 -10.91 21.05 -1.67
N HIS A 60 -10.14 21.15 -2.74
CA HIS A 60 -10.66 21.50 -4.05
C HIS A 60 -10.87 20.24 -4.87
N LEU A 61 -11.95 20.21 -5.63
CA LEU A 61 -12.22 19.29 -6.72
C LEU A 61 -12.31 20.13 -7.99
N THR A 62 -11.73 19.69 -9.09
CA THR A 62 -11.93 20.40 -10.37
C THR A 62 -13.08 19.75 -11.12
N ILE A 63 -13.92 20.55 -11.78
CA ILE A 63 -15.08 20.05 -12.54
C ILE A 63 -14.60 19.08 -13.62
N GLU A 64 -13.49 19.40 -14.27
CA GLU A 64 -12.85 18.65 -15.34
C GLU A 64 -12.40 17.25 -14.87
N SER A 65 -11.86 17.15 -13.67
CA SER A 65 -11.41 15.86 -13.09
C SER A 65 -12.54 15.06 -12.41
N SER A 66 -13.70 15.68 -12.18
CA SER A 66 -14.78 15.14 -11.33
C SER A 66 -16.06 14.77 -12.08
N ILE A 67 -16.00 14.63 -13.42
CA ILE A 67 -17.17 14.26 -14.24
C ILE A 67 -17.79 12.93 -13.79
N ASN A 68 -16.97 12.01 -13.24
CA ASN A 68 -17.41 10.79 -12.57
C ASN A 68 -16.74 10.66 -11.19
N VAL A 69 -17.36 11.22 -10.16
CA VAL A 69 -16.86 11.10 -8.78
C VAL A 69 -16.99 9.65 -8.32
N SER A 70 -15.84 8.98 -8.15
CA SER A 70 -15.77 7.62 -7.61
C SER A 70 -15.68 7.63 -6.08
N ASP A 71 -16.04 6.52 -5.45
CA ASP A 71 -15.85 6.31 -4.00
C ASP A 71 -14.40 6.52 -3.56
N ALA A 72 -13.43 6.19 -4.42
CA ALA A 72 -12.02 6.40 -4.16
C ALA A 72 -11.69 7.89 -4.02
N ILE A 73 -12.21 8.73 -4.93
CA ILE A 73 -12.05 10.19 -4.88
C ILE A 73 -12.65 10.73 -3.57
N VAL A 74 -13.89 10.30 -3.23
CA VAL A 74 -14.57 10.73 -1.99
C VAL A 74 -13.77 10.35 -0.74
N LYS A 75 -13.25 9.12 -0.68
CA LYS A 75 -12.42 8.68 0.45
C LYS A 75 -11.15 9.52 0.58
N THR A 76 -10.47 9.81 -0.52
CA THR A 76 -9.24 10.63 -0.53
C THR A 76 -9.52 12.04 -0.03
N ILE A 77 -10.52 12.74 -0.58
CA ILE A 77 -10.82 14.13 -0.18
C ILE A 77 -11.23 14.24 1.30
N ILE A 78 -11.93 13.23 1.83
CA ILE A 78 -12.30 13.20 3.25
C ILE A 78 -11.05 13.04 4.11
N LYS A 79 -10.17 12.09 3.77
CA LYS A 79 -8.93 11.83 4.52
C LYS A 79 -8.03 13.04 4.59
N GLU A 80 -7.81 13.71 3.45
CA GLU A 80 -7.02 14.93 3.41
C GLU A 80 -7.63 16.02 4.28
N GLN A 81 -8.95 16.19 4.26
CA GLN A 81 -9.64 17.12 5.15
C GLN A 81 -9.51 16.78 6.64
N LEU A 82 -9.46 15.49 7.00
CA LEU A 82 -9.23 15.06 8.37
C LEU A 82 -7.80 15.40 8.82
N ILE A 83 -6.80 15.21 7.97
CA ILE A 83 -5.41 15.60 8.24
C ILE A 83 -5.32 17.13 8.41
N LYS A 84 -5.98 17.90 7.54
CA LYS A 84 -6.04 19.37 7.63
C LYS A 84 -6.71 19.86 8.92
N ARG A 85 -7.71 19.13 9.42
CA ARG A 85 -8.29 19.37 10.76
C ARG A 85 -7.23 19.19 11.84
N ASP A 86 -6.54 18.06 11.84
CA ASP A 86 -5.53 17.77 12.85
C ASP A 86 -4.39 18.80 12.82
N ILE A 87 -3.94 19.23 11.64
CA ILE A 87 -2.98 20.33 11.45
C ILE A 87 -3.47 21.63 12.09
N SER A 88 -4.74 21.97 11.91
CA SER A 88 -5.33 23.19 12.49
C SER A 88 -5.47 23.08 14.00
N SER A 89 -5.82 21.90 14.54
CA SER A 89 -6.00 21.69 15.97
C SER A 89 -4.71 21.36 16.72
N ARG A 90 -3.59 21.14 16.02
CA ARG A 90 -2.29 20.76 16.60
C ARG A 90 -2.33 19.48 17.44
N THR A 91 -3.19 18.53 17.04
CA THR A 91 -3.38 17.25 17.73
C THR A 91 -3.65 16.14 16.71
N LEU A 92 -2.96 15.02 16.87
CA LEU A 92 -3.19 13.79 16.12
C LEU A 92 -4.48 13.11 16.62
N ASN A 93 -5.55 13.16 15.84
CA ASN A 93 -6.82 12.53 16.18
C ASN A 93 -7.09 11.26 15.36
N LEU A 94 -6.35 11.06 14.27
CA LEU A 94 -6.50 9.89 13.39
C LEU A 94 -5.65 8.69 13.83
N PHE A 95 -4.73 8.91 14.76
CA PHE A 95 -3.85 7.90 15.30
C PHE A 95 -3.65 8.13 16.80
N ASP A 96 -3.75 7.07 17.58
CA ASP A 96 -3.48 7.12 19.01
C ASP A 96 -1.96 7.04 19.24
N TRP A 97 -1.32 8.20 19.28
CA TRP A 97 0.14 8.33 19.41
C TRP A 97 0.68 7.66 20.67
N ALA A 98 -0.09 7.64 21.76
CA ALA A 98 0.32 7.06 23.03
C ALA A 98 0.56 5.54 22.95
N LYS A 99 -0.02 4.84 21.97
CA LYS A 99 0.20 3.40 21.73
C LYS A 99 1.63 3.05 21.35
N LEU A 100 2.41 4.03 20.89
CA LEU A 100 3.82 3.80 20.56
C LEU A 100 4.70 3.70 21.82
N GLU A 101 4.18 4.06 22.99
CA GLU A 101 4.89 4.08 24.28
C GLU A 101 6.19 4.92 24.24
N LEU A 102 6.26 5.87 23.31
CA LEU A 102 7.40 6.75 23.13
C LEU A 102 7.49 7.73 24.28
N LYS A 103 8.69 7.85 24.83
CA LYS A 103 9.02 8.88 25.82
C LYS A 103 9.40 10.16 25.08
N GLY A 104 9.17 11.29 25.74
CA GLY A 104 9.57 12.62 25.26
C GLY A 104 9.03 13.01 23.88
N VAL A 105 9.66 14.03 23.30
CA VAL A 105 9.26 14.60 22.02
C VAL A 105 9.98 13.89 20.88
N TRP A 106 9.25 13.51 19.84
CA TRP A 106 9.79 12.94 18.61
C TRP A 106 9.65 13.92 17.46
N THR A 107 10.71 14.09 16.69
CA THR A 107 10.75 15.08 15.60
C THR A 107 10.85 14.39 14.25
N PHE A 108 10.00 14.81 13.31
CA PHE A 108 10.05 14.42 11.91
C PHE A 108 10.44 15.63 11.08
N ALA A 109 11.37 15.47 10.14
CA ALA A 109 11.88 16.57 9.34
C ALA A 109 11.91 16.20 7.85
N ALA A 110 11.39 17.10 7.01
CA ALA A 110 11.44 16.97 5.56
C ALA A 110 11.97 18.26 4.93
N TRP A 111 12.75 18.09 3.87
CA TRP A 111 13.32 19.17 3.10
C TRP A 111 12.32 19.69 2.06
N ASP A 112 12.11 21.00 2.04
CA ASP A 112 11.36 21.69 0.98
C ASP A 112 12.34 22.29 -0.03
N GLU A 113 12.58 21.57 -1.14
CA GLU A 113 13.49 22.00 -2.21
C GLU A 113 13.07 23.32 -2.85
N GLU A 114 11.76 23.57 -2.99
CA GLU A 114 11.23 24.74 -3.70
C GLU A 114 11.49 26.03 -2.92
N ARG A 115 11.39 25.94 -1.59
CA ARG A 115 11.56 27.08 -0.67
C ARG A 115 12.91 27.06 0.05
N ASN A 116 13.74 26.05 -0.20
CA ASN A 116 15.08 25.87 0.36
C ASN A 116 15.11 25.98 1.90
N HIS A 117 14.21 25.28 2.58
CA HIS A 117 14.15 25.20 4.04
C HIS A 117 13.77 23.80 4.51
N VAL A 118 13.97 23.52 5.81
CA VAL A 118 13.52 22.28 6.44
C VAL A 118 12.31 22.55 7.30
N ILE A 119 11.26 21.75 7.11
CA ILE A 119 10.06 21.76 7.95
C ILE A 119 10.20 20.64 8.98
N PHE A 120 10.06 21.01 10.25
CA PHE A 120 10.07 20.09 11.38
C PHE A 120 8.67 19.96 11.97
N MET A 121 8.33 18.75 12.38
CA MET A 121 7.12 18.42 13.14
C MET A 121 7.56 17.74 14.44
N GLU A 122 7.33 18.40 15.57
CA GLU A 122 7.58 17.87 16.91
C GLU A 122 6.30 17.31 17.51
N ILE A 123 6.31 16.05 17.93
CA ILE A 123 5.15 15.34 18.44
C ILE A 123 5.41 14.94 19.89
N GLN A 124 4.55 15.41 20.78
CA GLN A 124 4.55 15.08 22.21
C GLN A 124 3.94 13.69 22.44
N PRO A 125 4.23 13.02 23.58
CA PRO A 125 3.71 11.68 23.88
C PRO A 125 2.18 11.57 23.85
N ASN A 126 1.46 12.67 24.07
CA ASN A 126 -0.01 12.72 24.03
C ASN A 126 -0.59 12.95 22.62
N GLY A 127 0.26 13.04 21.58
CA GLY A 127 -0.16 13.30 20.21
C GLY A 127 -0.39 14.77 19.86
N ASN A 128 -0.17 15.71 20.79
CA ASN A 128 -0.06 17.12 20.42
C ASN A 128 1.22 17.37 19.64
N PHE A 129 1.19 18.32 18.70
CA PHE A 129 2.36 18.60 17.90
C PHE A 129 2.47 20.06 17.49
N GLU A 130 3.69 20.47 17.15
CA GLU A 130 3.99 21.78 16.60
C GLU A 130 4.84 21.64 15.33
N PHE A 131 4.78 22.66 14.48
CA PHE A 131 5.70 22.79 13.36
C PHE A 131 6.60 24.00 13.56
N TYR A 132 7.84 23.87 13.10
CA TYR A 132 8.74 25.01 12.94
C TYR A 132 9.59 24.80 11.68
N GLU A 133 10.10 25.90 11.14
CA GLU A 133 10.87 25.92 9.91
C GLU A 133 12.26 26.50 10.18
N ILE A 134 13.29 25.93 9.54
CA ILE A 134 14.63 26.49 9.54
C ILE A 134 15.03 26.83 8.12
N GLU A 135 15.25 28.12 7.87
CA GLU A 135 15.69 28.66 6.58
C GLU A 135 17.23 28.72 6.48
N ASP A 136 17.74 28.49 5.27
CA ASP A 136 19.17 28.58 4.90
C ASP A 136 19.82 29.95 5.23
N ARG A 137 19.02 31.01 5.39
CA ARG A 137 19.50 32.39 5.62
C ARG A 137 19.37 32.87 7.07
N GLY A 138 18.87 32.03 7.98
CA GLY A 138 18.72 32.39 9.38
C GLY A 138 20.06 32.40 10.12
N ILE A 139 20.64 33.60 10.34
CA ILE A 139 21.95 33.82 11.00
C ILE A 139 22.10 33.04 12.32
N PHE A 140 21.01 32.82 13.05
CA PHE A 140 21.00 32.15 14.36
C PHE A 140 20.79 30.63 14.32
N ASN A 141 20.29 30.08 13.21
CA ASN A 141 19.95 28.65 13.09
C ASN A 141 20.80 27.91 12.04
N TRP A 142 21.75 28.59 11.40
CA TRP A 142 22.58 28.04 10.33
C TRP A 142 23.34 26.77 10.77
N GLU A 143 23.87 26.70 12.00
CA GLU A 143 24.61 25.51 12.47
C GLU A 143 23.71 24.27 12.62
N LYS A 144 22.46 24.48 13.08
CA LYS A 144 21.47 23.40 13.17
C LYS A 144 21.04 22.99 11.76
N PHE A 145 20.79 23.96 10.89
CA PHE A 145 20.45 23.72 9.49
C PHE A 145 21.53 22.92 8.79
N ASP A 146 22.79 23.34 8.89
CA ASP A 146 23.95 22.65 8.31
C ASP A 146 24.12 21.25 8.88
N LYS A 147 23.96 21.05 10.20
CA LYS A 147 23.97 19.70 10.77
C LYS A 147 22.93 18.78 10.10
N TYR A 148 21.71 19.27 9.87
CA TYR A 148 20.65 18.47 9.25
C TYR A 148 20.87 18.35 7.75
N LYS A 149 21.28 19.40 7.07
CA LYS A 149 21.63 19.43 5.66
C LYS A 149 22.80 18.50 5.35
N ASP A 150 23.86 18.53 6.14
CA ASP A 150 25.00 17.61 6.04
C ASP A 150 24.60 16.17 6.26
N ALA A 151 23.71 15.90 7.22
CA ALA A 151 23.11 14.58 7.35
C ALA A 151 22.35 14.23 6.05
N MET A 152 21.51 15.13 5.56
CA MET A 152 20.64 14.96 4.40
C MET A 152 21.36 14.85 3.04
N ILE A 153 22.63 15.27 2.95
CA ILE A 153 23.44 15.32 1.71
C ILE A 153 24.40 14.12 1.57
N ASP A 154 24.39 13.17 2.52
CA ASP A 154 25.39 12.08 2.67
C ASP A 154 26.24 11.80 1.42
N SER A 155 27.43 12.39 1.42
CA SER A 155 28.44 12.29 0.36
C SER A 155 29.29 11.01 0.48
N SER A 156 28.95 10.11 1.41
CA SER A 156 29.67 8.85 1.67
C SER A 156 29.31 7.74 0.68
N SER A 157 28.17 7.85 0.00
CA SER A 157 27.89 7.01 -1.15
C SER A 157 28.13 7.83 -2.41
N GLY A 158 29.21 7.53 -3.14
CA GLY A 158 29.36 7.92 -4.55
C GLY A 158 28.28 7.32 -5.47
N ASP A 159 27.17 6.86 -4.89
CA ASP A 159 26.09 6.13 -5.50
C ASP A 159 24.89 7.07 -5.60
N LYS A 160 24.67 7.61 -6.81
CA LYS A 160 23.59 8.55 -7.14
C LYS A 160 22.19 7.91 -7.12
N SER A 161 22.07 6.66 -6.67
CA SER A 161 20.86 5.80 -6.76
C SER A 161 19.92 5.90 -5.56
N ARG A 162 20.12 6.88 -4.65
CA ARG A 162 19.31 7.02 -3.44
C ARG A 162 18.73 8.42 -3.30
N THR A 163 17.44 8.49 -3.00
CA THR A 163 16.72 9.73 -2.71
C THR A 163 16.38 9.77 -1.22
N LEU A 164 16.78 10.85 -0.53
CA LEU A 164 16.34 11.08 0.84
C LEU A 164 14.82 11.38 0.86
N GLU A 165 14.07 10.65 1.69
CA GLU A 165 12.63 10.87 1.87
C GLU A 165 12.29 11.56 3.20
N GLY A 166 13.20 11.54 4.19
CA GLY A 166 12.98 12.24 5.45
C GLY A 166 13.96 11.85 6.56
N LEU A 167 13.86 12.56 7.67
CA LEU A 167 14.67 12.36 8.87
C LEU A 167 13.78 12.27 10.12
N VAL A 168 14.17 11.44 11.06
CA VAL A 168 13.51 11.28 12.36
C VAL A 168 14.51 11.48 13.49
N ILE A 169 14.08 12.14 14.56
CA ILE A 169 14.85 12.40 15.77
C ILE A 169 14.06 11.87 16.97
N SER A 170 14.66 11.00 17.77
CA SER A 170 14.06 10.55 19.04
C SER A 170 14.16 11.61 20.13
N ASP A 171 13.48 11.34 21.25
CA ASP A 171 13.59 12.10 22.49
C ASP A 171 15.00 12.11 23.10
N THR A 172 15.81 11.11 22.79
CA THR A 172 17.23 11.02 23.17
C THR A 172 18.17 11.74 22.20
N GLY A 173 17.65 12.30 21.11
CA GLY A 173 18.43 12.97 20.08
C GLY A 173 19.09 12.04 19.06
N ASP A 174 18.71 10.75 19.03
CA ASP A 174 19.17 9.80 18.02
C ASP A 174 18.52 10.15 16.67
N ILE A 175 19.33 10.28 15.62
CA ILE A 175 18.88 10.71 14.30
C ILE A 175 18.90 9.53 13.34
N ASN A 176 17.78 9.27 12.69
CA ASN A 176 17.64 8.25 11.64
C ASN A 176 17.16 8.88 10.34
N GLN A 177 17.74 8.45 9.22
CA GLN A 177 17.41 8.93 7.88
C GLN A 177 16.76 7.83 7.06
N ILE A 178 15.80 8.22 6.23
CA ILE A 178 15.07 7.31 5.34
C ILE A 178 15.49 7.60 3.91
N PHE A 179 16.10 6.62 3.25
CA PHE A 179 16.48 6.71 1.84
C PHE A 179 15.67 5.71 1.02
N ARG A 180 15.08 6.18 -0.08
CA ARG A 180 14.57 5.31 -1.13
C ARG A 180 15.72 4.95 -2.08
N SER A 181 15.90 3.67 -2.34
CA SER A 181 16.83 3.18 -3.36
C SER A 181 16.11 2.90 -4.68
N ASP A 182 16.90 2.76 -5.75
CA ASP A 182 16.44 2.25 -7.05
C ASP A 182 16.24 0.72 -7.05
N GLU A 183 16.61 0.03 -5.96
CA GLU A 183 16.39 -1.41 -5.80
C GLU A 183 14.90 -1.69 -5.56
N ILE A 184 14.41 -2.74 -6.21
CA ILE A 184 13.02 -3.19 -6.10
C ILE A 184 12.96 -4.63 -5.63
N THR A 185 11.85 -4.98 -4.99
CA THR A 185 11.60 -6.37 -4.61
C THR A 185 11.20 -7.21 -5.82
N ILE A 186 11.63 -8.47 -5.80
CA ILE A 186 11.21 -9.49 -6.77
C ILE A 186 10.57 -10.67 -6.02
N PRO A 187 9.48 -11.25 -6.53
CA PRO A 187 8.91 -12.49 -6.02
C PRO A 187 9.93 -13.65 -6.05
N GLU A 188 9.59 -14.79 -5.44
CA GLU A 188 10.40 -16.00 -5.43
C GLU A 188 10.44 -16.67 -6.83
N LEU A 189 11.18 -16.06 -7.77
CA LEU A 189 11.19 -16.42 -9.18
C LEU A 189 11.58 -17.89 -9.40
N SER A 190 12.54 -18.42 -8.63
CA SER A 190 12.94 -19.82 -8.72
C SER A 190 11.83 -20.80 -8.31
N LYS A 191 11.02 -20.46 -7.29
CA LYS A 191 9.86 -21.27 -6.90
C LYS A 191 8.76 -21.18 -7.95
N ILE A 192 8.52 -19.98 -8.50
CA ILE A 192 7.55 -19.77 -9.58
C ILE A 192 7.95 -20.58 -10.82
N GLU A 193 9.21 -20.53 -11.23
CA GLU A 193 9.77 -21.28 -12.35
C GLU A 193 9.62 -22.79 -12.12
N ALA A 194 9.97 -23.29 -10.94
CA ALA A 194 9.78 -24.70 -10.59
C ALA A 194 8.31 -25.15 -10.75
N ILE A 195 7.35 -24.34 -10.27
CA ILE A 195 5.91 -24.64 -10.40
C ILE A 195 5.47 -24.61 -11.86
N ILE A 196 5.94 -23.66 -12.66
CA ILE A 196 5.61 -23.59 -14.10
C ILE A 196 6.14 -24.83 -14.81
N ASN A 197 7.40 -25.20 -14.56
CA ASN A 197 8.01 -26.40 -15.12
C ASN A 197 7.22 -27.67 -14.72
N GLU A 198 6.79 -27.80 -13.46
CA GLU A 198 5.93 -28.90 -12.98
C GLU A 198 4.58 -28.97 -13.71
N VAL A 199 3.99 -27.83 -14.08
CA VAL A 199 2.73 -27.79 -14.85
C VAL A 199 2.97 -28.25 -16.29
N GLU A 200 4.13 -27.91 -16.85
CA GLU A 200 4.49 -28.21 -18.24
C GLU A 200 5.02 -29.63 -18.44
N THR A 201 5.46 -30.33 -17.38
CA THR A 201 5.88 -31.73 -17.52
C THR A 201 4.74 -32.61 -18.01
N GLU A 202 5.08 -33.72 -18.68
CA GLU A 202 4.11 -34.74 -19.02
C GLU A 202 3.51 -35.41 -17.77
N PHE A 203 2.40 -36.11 -17.98
CA PHE A 203 1.92 -37.05 -16.97
C PHE A 203 2.93 -38.19 -16.78
N PRO A 204 3.03 -38.77 -15.56
CA PRO A 204 3.76 -40.02 -15.37
C PRO A 204 3.27 -41.10 -16.35
N GLU A 205 4.18 -41.92 -16.89
CA GLU A 205 3.85 -42.92 -17.92
C GLU A 205 2.67 -43.83 -17.52
N ASN A 206 2.59 -44.21 -16.24
CA ASN A 206 1.52 -45.06 -15.72
C ASN A 206 0.21 -44.31 -15.41
N LYS A 207 0.14 -42.99 -15.65
CA LYS A 207 -1.00 -42.12 -15.32
C LYS A 207 -1.44 -41.21 -16.47
N ARG A 208 -1.04 -41.52 -17.71
CA ARG A 208 -1.34 -40.68 -18.89
C ARG A 208 -2.37 -41.25 -19.85
N SER A 209 -2.74 -42.53 -19.73
CA SER A 209 -3.80 -43.13 -20.54
C SER A 209 -5.20 -42.79 -20.00
N GLY A 210 -6.21 -42.76 -20.88
CA GLY A 210 -7.60 -42.54 -20.50
C GLY A 210 -8.07 -43.46 -19.36
N LYS A 211 -7.76 -44.75 -19.45
CA LYS A 211 -8.06 -45.75 -18.40
C LYS A 211 -7.36 -45.43 -17.07
N ALA A 212 -6.09 -45.04 -17.10
CA ALA A 212 -5.36 -44.70 -15.87
C ALA A 212 -5.94 -43.44 -15.23
N LEU A 213 -6.25 -42.42 -16.02
CA LEU A 213 -6.87 -41.17 -15.58
C LEU A 213 -8.27 -41.40 -15.01
N ALA A 214 -9.09 -42.26 -15.63
CA ALA A 214 -10.39 -42.68 -15.10
C ALA A 214 -10.23 -43.34 -13.71
N GLY A 215 -9.22 -44.20 -13.55
CA GLY A 215 -8.88 -44.80 -12.25
C GLY A 215 -8.59 -43.76 -11.17
N LEU A 216 -7.86 -42.69 -11.49
CA LEU A 216 -7.61 -41.60 -10.54
C LEU A 216 -8.90 -40.87 -10.13
N ILE A 217 -9.85 -40.69 -11.06
CA ILE A 217 -11.16 -40.08 -10.75
C ILE A 217 -11.96 -40.99 -9.81
N GLN A 218 -11.99 -42.30 -10.06
CA GLN A 218 -12.71 -43.27 -9.21
C GLN A 218 -12.11 -43.37 -7.81
N GLU A 219 -10.78 -43.30 -7.71
CA GLU A 219 -10.06 -43.25 -6.44
C GLU A 219 -10.45 -41.99 -5.65
N PHE A 220 -10.41 -40.82 -6.31
CA PHE A 220 -10.85 -39.56 -5.72
C PHE A 220 -12.31 -39.61 -5.25
N MET A 221 -13.23 -40.13 -6.06
CA MET A 221 -14.64 -40.29 -5.69
C MET A 221 -14.84 -41.15 -4.46
N THR A 222 -14.03 -42.22 -4.34
CA THR A 222 -14.09 -43.14 -3.21
C THR A 222 -13.62 -42.46 -1.92
N GLU A 223 -12.49 -41.75 -1.98
CA GLU A 223 -11.88 -41.13 -0.79
C GLU A 223 -12.58 -39.85 -0.35
N SER A 224 -13.15 -39.09 -1.29
CA SER A 224 -13.94 -37.90 -0.98
C SER A 224 -15.39 -38.21 -0.59
N SER A 225 -15.79 -39.49 -0.55
CA SER A 225 -17.18 -39.93 -0.32
C SER A 225 -18.18 -39.32 -1.34
N ARG A 226 -17.74 -39.08 -2.58
CA ARG A 226 -18.52 -38.50 -3.69
C ARG A 226 -18.94 -39.54 -4.74
N LYS A 227 -19.18 -40.79 -4.31
CA LYS A 227 -19.46 -41.92 -5.22
C LYS A 227 -20.69 -41.71 -6.12
N ASP A 228 -21.67 -40.95 -5.64
CA ASP A 228 -22.93 -40.71 -6.36
C ASP A 228 -22.91 -39.41 -7.18
N SER A 229 -21.74 -38.78 -7.35
CA SER A 229 -21.61 -37.55 -8.15
C SER A 229 -21.74 -37.89 -9.65
N GLU A 230 -22.91 -37.61 -10.22
CA GLU A 230 -23.19 -37.84 -11.65
C GLU A 230 -22.15 -37.21 -12.58
N GLU A 231 -21.69 -35.99 -12.26
CA GLU A 231 -20.67 -35.29 -13.05
C GLU A 231 -19.33 -36.02 -13.06
N LEU A 232 -18.89 -36.53 -11.89
CA LEU A 232 -17.64 -37.29 -11.77
C LEU A 232 -17.74 -38.68 -12.40
N VAL A 233 -18.89 -39.35 -12.26
CA VAL A 233 -19.16 -40.63 -12.93
C VAL A 233 -19.05 -40.45 -14.44
N ARG A 234 -19.78 -39.48 -15.01
CA ARG A 234 -19.76 -39.21 -16.46
C ARG A 234 -18.37 -38.83 -16.95
N PHE A 235 -17.63 -38.03 -16.18
CA PHE A 235 -16.26 -37.66 -16.52
C PHE A 235 -15.32 -38.88 -16.49
N SER A 236 -15.44 -39.75 -15.49
CA SER A 236 -14.69 -41.02 -15.42
C SER A 236 -15.02 -41.94 -16.60
N ASP A 237 -16.29 -42.08 -16.98
CA ASP A 237 -16.73 -42.94 -18.08
C ASP A 237 -16.17 -42.46 -19.42
N GLU A 238 -16.15 -41.13 -19.66
CA GLU A 238 -15.56 -40.55 -20.86
C GLU A 238 -14.06 -40.83 -20.97
N LEU A 239 -13.32 -40.71 -19.86
CA LEU A 239 -11.91 -41.08 -19.80
C LEU A 239 -11.71 -42.59 -20.03
N GLN A 240 -12.63 -43.42 -19.52
CA GLN A 240 -12.59 -44.86 -19.71
C GLN A 240 -12.78 -45.25 -21.19
N ILE A 241 -13.64 -44.53 -21.93
CA ILE A 241 -13.85 -44.72 -23.38
C ILE A 241 -12.56 -44.44 -24.17
N LEU A 242 -11.76 -43.47 -23.74
CA LEU A 242 -10.46 -43.19 -24.37
C LEU A 242 -9.46 -44.35 -24.18
N GLY A 243 -9.68 -45.23 -23.20
CA GLY A 243 -8.97 -46.49 -23.07
C GLY A 243 -7.46 -46.31 -22.93
N SER A 244 -6.70 -46.92 -23.85
CA SER A 244 -5.23 -46.84 -23.84
C SER A 244 -4.68 -45.57 -24.49
N ASN A 245 -5.52 -44.71 -25.08
CA ASN A 245 -5.07 -43.47 -25.69
C ASN A 245 -4.48 -42.54 -24.63
N GLU A 246 -3.31 -41.97 -24.92
CA GLU A 246 -2.63 -41.05 -24.03
C GLU A 246 -3.19 -39.63 -24.15
N LEU A 247 -3.21 -38.93 -23.03
CA LEU A 247 -3.63 -37.53 -22.91
C LEU A 247 -2.50 -36.73 -22.27
N ASP A 248 -2.18 -35.60 -22.87
CA ASP A 248 -1.34 -34.60 -22.22
C ASP A 248 -2.13 -33.82 -21.13
N LYS A 249 -1.41 -33.14 -20.22
CA LYS A 249 -2.02 -32.36 -19.13
C LYS A 249 -2.94 -31.25 -19.62
N ARG A 250 -2.64 -30.62 -20.76
CA ARG A 250 -3.43 -29.51 -21.32
C ARG A 250 -4.79 -30.03 -21.82
N SER A 251 -4.78 -31.15 -22.53
CA SER A 251 -5.96 -31.86 -23.04
C SER A 251 -6.83 -32.37 -21.89
N PHE A 252 -6.23 -33.04 -20.89
CA PHE A 252 -6.94 -33.48 -19.69
C PHE A 252 -7.57 -32.31 -18.92
N LYS A 253 -6.81 -31.24 -18.69
CA LYS A 253 -7.29 -30.03 -18.00
C LYS A 253 -8.46 -29.38 -18.74
N LYS A 254 -8.44 -29.37 -20.08
CA LYS A 254 -9.54 -28.85 -20.90
C LYS A 254 -10.82 -29.67 -20.65
N LEU A 255 -10.73 -30.99 -20.74
CA LEU A 255 -11.86 -31.89 -20.47
C LEU A 255 -12.40 -31.72 -19.05
N LEU A 256 -11.52 -31.69 -18.04
CA LEU A 256 -11.89 -31.45 -16.65
C LEU A 256 -12.69 -30.14 -16.51
N ASN A 257 -12.23 -29.05 -17.13
CA ASN A 257 -12.91 -27.75 -17.05
C ASN A 257 -14.26 -27.74 -17.77
N GLU A 258 -14.39 -28.45 -18.89
CA GLU A 258 -15.63 -28.55 -19.66
C GLU A 258 -16.69 -29.38 -18.95
N ARG A 259 -16.29 -30.41 -18.19
CA ARG A 259 -17.21 -31.32 -17.51
C ARG A 259 -17.57 -30.89 -16.10
N LEU A 260 -16.59 -30.43 -15.34
CA LEU A 260 -16.76 -30.11 -13.92
C LEU A 260 -16.82 -28.59 -13.68
N GLY A 261 -16.58 -27.77 -14.69
CA GLY A 261 -16.53 -26.31 -14.57
C GLY A 261 -15.18 -25.78 -14.07
N ARG A 262 -14.71 -24.69 -14.67
CA ARG A 262 -13.37 -24.12 -14.40
C ARG A 262 -13.13 -23.76 -12.92
N SER A 263 -14.16 -23.21 -12.26
CA SER A 263 -14.11 -22.66 -10.90
C SER A 263 -15.02 -23.41 -9.91
N SER A 264 -15.44 -24.64 -10.22
CA SER A 264 -16.23 -25.42 -9.28
C SER A 264 -15.37 -25.89 -8.10
N ASN A 265 -16.04 -26.13 -6.97
CA ASN A 265 -15.38 -26.68 -5.80
C ASN A 265 -14.83 -28.10 -6.09
N ILE A 266 -15.60 -28.93 -6.81
CA ILE A 266 -15.19 -30.29 -7.21
C ILE A 266 -13.92 -30.26 -8.06
N SER A 267 -13.85 -29.39 -9.07
CA SER A 267 -12.65 -29.21 -9.89
C SER A 267 -11.43 -28.81 -9.07
N SER A 268 -11.63 -27.98 -8.04
CA SER A 268 -10.55 -27.51 -7.17
C SER A 268 -10.07 -28.62 -6.23
N GLU A 269 -10.99 -29.35 -5.61
CA GLU A 269 -10.69 -30.52 -4.78
C GLU A 269 -9.96 -31.62 -5.56
N LEU A 270 -10.43 -31.95 -6.78
CA LEU A 270 -9.78 -32.94 -7.63
C LEU A 270 -8.35 -32.53 -8.02
N ARG A 271 -8.13 -31.25 -8.38
CA ARG A 271 -6.77 -30.76 -8.68
C ARG A 271 -5.85 -30.84 -7.47
N ASN A 272 -6.36 -30.51 -6.28
CA ASN A 272 -5.59 -30.63 -5.03
C ASN A 272 -5.28 -32.10 -4.70
N TYR A 273 -6.23 -33.00 -4.91
CA TYR A 273 -6.04 -34.44 -4.75
C TYR A 273 -4.93 -34.97 -5.67
N LEU A 274 -4.97 -34.63 -6.96
CA LEU A 274 -3.96 -35.03 -7.93
C LEU A 274 -2.57 -34.49 -7.57
N LEU A 275 -2.48 -33.25 -7.08
CA LEU A 275 -1.23 -32.65 -6.63
C LEU A 275 -0.69 -33.35 -5.38
N ASN A 276 -1.50 -33.45 -4.33
CA ASN A 276 -1.03 -33.89 -3.01
C ASN A 276 -0.73 -35.39 -2.97
N LYS A 277 -1.52 -36.20 -3.67
CA LYS A 277 -1.39 -37.66 -3.60
C LYS A 277 -0.57 -38.26 -4.74
N HIS A 278 -0.67 -37.67 -5.93
CA HIS A 278 -0.03 -38.23 -7.12
C HIS A 278 1.09 -37.34 -7.66
N HIS A 279 1.37 -36.19 -7.03
CA HIS A 279 2.36 -35.21 -7.48
C HIS A 279 2.11 -34.73 -8.92
N ILE A 280 0.84 -34.69 -9.33
CA ILE A 280 0.43 -34.22 -10.65
C ILE A 280 -0.09 -32.79 -10.50
N ARG A 281 0.71 -31.82 -10.93
CA ARG A 281 0.30 -30.42 -11.00
C ARG A 281 -0.30 -30.10 -12.37
N LEU A 282 -1.55 -29.61 -12.38
CA LEU A 282 -2.27 -29.22 -13.61
C LEU A 282 -2.35 -27.70 -13.82
N ILE A 283 -2.22 -26.93 -12.74
CA ILE A 283 -2.30 -25.47 -12.75
C ILE A 283 -1.31 -24.87 -11.75
N PHE A 284 -0.88 -23.65 -12.05
CA PHE A 284 -0.35 -22.75 -11.03
C PHE A 284 -1.52 -22.34 -10.13
N SER A 285 -1.51 -22.80 -8.87
CA SER A 285 -2.58 -22.49 -7.91
C SER A 285 -2.55 -21.00 -7.56
N LYS A 286 -3.71 -20.35 -7.63
CA LYS A 286 -3.90 -18.95 -7.19
C LYS A 286 -4.59 -18.89 -5.83
N GLN A 287 -4.48 -19.95 -5.04
CA GLN A 287 -4.89 -19.92 -3.64
C GLN A 287 -4.06 -18.89 -2.88
N LYS A 288 -4.68 -18.23 -1.91
CA LYS A 288 -4.09 -17.07 -1.23
C LYS A 288 -2.77 -17.45 -0.56
N GLU A 289 -2.75 -18.58 0.14
CA GLU A 289 -1.59 -19.08 0.89
C GLU A 289 -0.39 -19.32 -0.04
N ASN A 290 -0.61 -20.00 -1.17
CA ASN A 290 0.44 -20.21 -2.18
C ASN A 290 0.96 -18.90 -2.78
N LEU A 291 0.07 -17.93 -3.00
CA LEU A 291 0.47 -16.63 -3.53
C LEU A 291 1.25 -15.82 -2.49
N GLU A 292 0.84 -15.83 -1.22
CA GLU A 292 1.57 -15.17 -0.14
C GLU A 292 3.00 -15.69 -0.03
N ASP A 293 3.21 -17.01 -0.11
CA ASP A 293 4.54 -17.60 -0.06
C ASP A 293 5.44 -17.22 -1.26
N LEU A 294 4.85 -17.09 -2.45
CA LEU A 294 5.60 -16.79 -3.68
C LEU A 294 5.86 -15.29 -3.85
N PHE A 295 4.98 -14.45 -3.31
CA PHE A 295 5.00 -13.00 -3.46
C PHE A 295 5.24 -12.28 -2.13
N ASP A 296 5.76 -12.95 -1.10
CA ASP A 296 6.01 -12.36 0.24
C ASP A 296 6.86 -11.09 0.16
N ALA A 297 7.82 -11.08 -0.78
CA ALA A 297 8.66 -9.94 -1.12
C ALA A 297 7.89 -8.71 -1.65
N SER A 298 6.58 -8.82 -1.84
CA SER A 298 5.72 -7.76 -2.39
C SER A 298 4.54 -7.45 -1.47
N LEU A 299 4.53 -7.98 -0.25
CA LEU A 299 3.40 -7.89 0.66
C LEU A 299 3.76 -7.23 1.98
N ASN A 300 2.79 -6.47 2.49
CA ASN A 300 2.83 -5.84 3.80
C ASN A 300 4.09 -4.97 4.02
N ILE A 301 4.31 -4.58 5.27
CA ILE A 301 5.57 -3.95 5.67
C ILE A 301 6.54 -5.06 6.05
N LYS A 302 7.68 -5.13 5.36
CA LYS A 302 8.79 -6.02 5.75
C LYS A 302 9.96 -5.18 6.20
N TYR A 303 10.45 -5.46 7.41
CA TYR A 303 11.59 -4.79 8.02
C TYR A 303 12.65 -5.84 8.36
N PHE A 304 13.86 -5.67 7.82
CA PHE A 304 14.91 -6.70 7.85
C PHE A 304 16.32 -6.09 7.80
N GLY A 305 17.34 -6.93 7.94
CA GLY A 305 18.74 -6.51 7.91
C GLY A 305 19.10 -5.50 9.00
N GLU A 306 18.39 -5.55 10.13
CA GLU A 306 18.60 -4.63 11.25
C GLU A 306 19.96 -4.87 11.90
N THR A 307 20.71 -3.80 12.04
CA THR A 307 21.97 -3.71 12.79
C THR A 307 21.86 -2.54 13.77
N GLU A 308 22.94 -2.24 14.50
CA GLU A 308 22.95 -1.06 15.40
C GLU A 308 22.83 0.28 14.65
N LYS A 309 23.13 0.31 13.34
CA LYS A 309 23.24 1.56 12.55
C LYS A 309 22.36 1.61 11.32
N GLU A 310 21.89 0.47 10.81
CA GLU A 310 21.11 0.43 9.60
C GLU A 310 20.06 -0.67 9.60
N ALA A 311 19.01 -0.47 8.82
CA ALA A 311 18.03 -1.48 8.48
C ALA A 311 17.43 -1.20 7.12
N TYR A 312 16.72 -2.18 6.59
CA TYR A 312 16.05 -2.10 5.31
C TYR A 312 14.57 -2.41 5.49
N TYR A 313 13.74 -1.79 4.67
CA TYR A 313 12.33 -2.13 4.60
C TYR A 313 11.74 -1.87 3.23
N PHE A 314 10.61 -2.52 2.97
CA PHE A 314 9.72 -2.16 1.87
C PHE A 314 8.26 -2.22 2.36
N VAL A 315 7.37 -1.61 1.58
CA VAL A 315 5.94 -1.59 1.85
C VAL A 315 5.21 -2.06 0.59
N GLY A 316 4.70 -3.27 0.65
CA GLY A 316 3.92 -3.91 -0.39
C GLY A 316 2.42 -3.80 -0.19
N ASP A 317 1.68 -4.50 -1.04
CA ASP A 317 0.22 -4.56 -0.94
C ASP A 317 -0.20 -5.44 0.25
N GLN A 318 -1.39 -5.19 0.79
CA GLN A 318 -2.00 -6.07 1.79
C GLN A 318 -2.71 -7.26 1.13
N ASN A 319 -2.99 -7.18 -0.18
CA ASN A 319 -3.66 -8.22 -0.95
C ASN A 319 -2.82 -8.70 -2.14
N VAL A 320 -2.34 -9.94 -2.04
CA VAL A 320 -1.53 -10.59 -3.08
C VAL A 320 -2.25 -10.79 -4.42
N LYS A 321 -3.59 -10.81 -4.43
CA LYS A 321 -4.36 -11.01 -5.67
C LYS A 321 -4.33 -9.80 -6.59
N ASP A 322 -4.07 -8.62 -6.04
CA ASP A 322 -4.03 -7.37 -6.78
C ASP A 322 -2.59 -7.02 -7.22
N TYR A 323 -1.60 -7.87 -6.89
CA TYR A 323 -0.21 -7.68 -7.26
C TYR A 323 0.02 -7.76 -8.78
N SER A 324 0.72 -6.76 -9.31
CA SER A 324 1.32 -6.75 -10.64
C SER A 324 2.81 -6.47 -10.52
N PHE A 325 3.62 -7.05 -11.43
CA PHE A 325 5.07 -6.79 -11.49
C PHE A 325 5.42 -5.30 -11.67
N LYS A 326 4.48 -4.50 -12.23
CA LYS A 326 4.62 -3.05 -12.35
C LYS A 326 4.62 -2.34 -10.99
N ASP A 327 4.16 -3.02 -9.94
CA ASP A 327 3.97 -2.49 -8.59
C ASP A 327 5.05 -3.04 -7.62
N ALA A 328 6.20 -3.46 -8.16
CA ALA A 328 7.35 -3.89 -7.35
C ALA A 328 7.71 -2.81 -6.31
N CYS A 329 8.01 -3.26 -5.10
CA CYS A 329 8.19 -2.36 -3.98
C CYS A 329 9.61 -1.81 -3.98
N HIS A 330 9.77 -0.50 -3.95
CA HIS A 330 11.09 0.10 -3.73
C HIS A 330 11.62 -0.24 -2.35
N LEU A 331 12.88 -0.68 -2.32
CA LEU A 331 13.60 -0.88 -1.08
C LEU A 331 14.00 0.47 -0.49
N ARG A 332 13.80 0.59 0.82
CA ARG A 332 14.21 1.74 1.60
C ARG A 332 15.24 1.34 2.63
N LYS A 333 16.25 2.18 2.79
CA LYS A 333 17.31 2.03 3.77
C LYS A 333 17.13 3.05 4.87
N ILE A 334 17.20 2.60 6.10
CA ILE A 334 17.32 3.44 7.29
C ILE A 334 18.78 3.50 7.70
N LEU A 335 19.28 4.72 7.96
CA LEU A 335 20.63 4.96 8.47
C LEU A 335 20.59 5.80 9.75
N ALA A 336 21.25 5.33 10.80
CA ALA A 336 21.49 6.10 12.00
C ALA A 336 22.72 7.00 11.81
N VAL A 337 22.58 8.30 12.08
CA VAL A 337 23.63 9.29 11.80
C VAL A 337 24.69 9.27 12.91
N LYS A 338 25.97 9.13 12.54
CA LYS A 338 27.14 9.19 13.45
C LYS A 338 26.95 8.26 14.66
N ASP A 339 26.95 8.80 15.88
CA ASP A 339 26.83 8.06 17.13
C ASP A 339 25.38 7.70 17.51
N SER A 340 24.40 8.07 16.67
CA SER A 340 22.99 7.76 16.91
C SER A 340 22.72 6.26 16.88
N LYS A 341 21.73 5.83 17.66
CA LYS A 341 21.15 4.49 17.61
C LYS A 341 20.13 4.38 16.49
N LEU A 342 19.96 3.17 15.98
CA LEU A 342 18.82 2.85 15.14
C LEU A 342 17.54 2.77 15.99
N ILE A 343 16.56 3.62 15.68
CA ILE A 343 15.32 3.82 16.45
C ILE A 343 14.04 3.52 15.65
N PHE A 344 14.17 3.29 14.35
CA PHE A 344 13.05 3.27 13.41
C PHE A 344 12.02 2.14 13.64
N ARG A 345 12.43 1.01 14.23
CA ARG A 345 11.53 -0.13 14.48
C ARG A 345 10.27 0.26 15.26
N GLN A 346 10.39 1.19 16.22
CA GLN A 346 9.26 1.65 17.03
C GLN A 346 8.22 2.43 16.20
N LEU A 347 8.61 2.96 15.04
CA LEU A 347 7.78 3.78 14.17
C LEU A 347 7.03 2.99 13.11
N LEU A 348 7.25 1.68 12.99
CA LEU A 348 6.59 0.85 11.96
C LEU A 348 5.04 0.93 12.08
N GLN A 349 4.51 1.07 13.28
CA GLN A 349 3.07 1.25 13.50
C GLN A 349 2.51 2.56 12.92
N THR A 350 3.36 3.60 12.78
CA THR A 350 2.97 4.86 12.12
C THR A 350 2.89 4.71 10.60
N MET A 351 3.29 3.57 10.05
CA MET A 351 3.18 3.26 8.64
C MET A 351 1.97 2.38 8.31
N ASP A 352 1.48 1.63 9.30
CA ASP A 352 0.29 0.79 9.14
C ASP A 352 -1.00 1.55 9.49
N VAL A 353 -1.32 2.55 8.66
CA VAL A 353 -2.49 3.40 8.84
C VAL A 353 -3.28 3.54 7.54
N ASP A 354 -4.61 3.55 7.64
CA ASP A 354 -5.51 3.57 6.48
C ASP A 354 -5.96 4.98 6.07
N PHE A 355 -5.71 5.99 6.91
CA PHE A 355 -6.10 7.38 6.64
C PHE A 355 -5.11 8.13 5.73
N VAL A 356 -3.96 7.54 5.41
CA VAL A 356 -3.00 8.08 4.43
C VAL A 356 -3.21 7.46 3.05
N ARG A 357 -3.19 6.13 2.95
CA ARG A 357 -3.48 5.36 1.73
C ARG A 357 -4.66 4.42 2.02
N THR A 358 -5.68 4.45 1.17
CA THR A 358 -6.90 3.66 1.40
C THR A 358 -6.61 2.17 1.24
N GLY A 359 -6.76 1.41 2.33
CA GLY A 359 -6.59 -0.05 2.31
C GLY A 359 -5.15 -0.50 2.07
N GLN A 360 -4.17 0.39 2.25
CA GLN A 360 -2.75 0.11 2.05
C GLN A 360 -1.94 0.86 3.10
N SER A 361 -0.82 0.27 3.52
CA SER A 361 0.12 0.93 4.42
C SER A 361 0.87 2.06 3.70
N THR A 362 1.27 3.10 4.44
CA THR A 362 2.10 4.19 3.91
C THR A 362 3.56 3.77 3.83
N VAL A 363 4.28 4.30 2.83
CA VAL A 363 5.68 3.94 2.55
C VAL A 363 6.70 4.61 3.48
N ILE A 364 6.27 5.65 4.19
CA ILE A 364 7.01 6.38 5.22
C ILE A 364 6.04 6.73 6.37
N PRO A 365 6.53 6.95 7.60
CA PRO A 365 5.70 7.35 8.74
C PRO A 365 4.68 8.44 8.40
N PHE A 366 3.42 8.30 8.83
CA PHE A 366 2.37 9.26 8.48
C PHE A 366 2.65 10.73 8.88
N PRO A 367 3.49 11.06 9.89
CA PRO A 367 3.88 12.45 10.15
C PRO A 367 4.45 13.18 8.92
N PHE A 368 5.10 12.47 7.99
CA PHE A 368 5.57 13.08 6.74
C PHE A 368 4.43 13.52 5.81
N LYS A 369 3.26 12.87 5.85
CA LYS A 369 2.06 13.35 5.14
C LYS A 369 1.55 14.65 5.78
N TYR A 370 1.63 14.79 7.10
CA TYR A 370 1.25 16.02 7.80
C TYR A 370 2.19 17.18 7.43
N ILE A 371 3.50 16.94 7.38
CA ILE A 371 4.48 17.94 6.91
C ILE A 371 4.17 18.38 5.48
N ARG A 372 3.87 17.44 4.58
CA ARG A 372 3.53 17.74 3.17
C ARG A 372 2.24 18.56 3.05
N GLU A 373 1.21 18.22 3.82
CA GLU A 373 -0.02 19.01 3.86
C GLU A 373 0.21 20.40 4.48
N TYR A 374 1.07 20.49 5.50
CA TYR A 374 1.44 21.75 6.15
C TYR A 374 2.22 22.69 5.21
N LYS A 375 3.11 22.16 4.36
CA LYS A 375 3.79 22.94 3.31
C LYS A 375 2.81 23.72 2.42
N ASN A 376 1.66 23.12 2.13
CA ASN A 376 0.59 23.69 1.31
C ASN A 376 -0.46 24.48 2.12
N PHE A 377 -0.30 24.55 3.44
CA PHE A 377 -1.15 25.37 4.30
C PHE A 377 -0.73 26.84 4.16
N GLY A 378 -1.69 27.68 3.84
CA GLY A 378 -1.54 29.12 3.91
C GLY A 378 -1.34 29.51 5.38
N VAL A 379 -0.10 29.76 5.76
CA VAL A 379 0.21 30.43 7.02
C VAL A 379 -0.39 31.83 6.91
N ALA A 380 -1.26 32.20 7.85
CA ALA A 380 -1.63 33.60 8.00
C ALA A 380 -0.33 34.34 8.31
N LYS A 381 0.17 35.11 7.34
CA LYS A 381 1.29 36.04 7.54
C LYS A 381 0.88 37.16 8.49
#